data_AF-A0A433PIN9-F1
#
_entry.id   AF-A0A433PIN9-F1
#
_cell.length_a   1.000
_cell.length_b   1.000
_cell.length_c   1.000
_cell.angle_alpha   90.00
_cell.angle_beta   90.00
_cell.angle_gamma   90.00
#
_symmetry.space_group_name_H-M   'P 1'
#
loop_
_entity.id
_entity.type
_entity.pdbx_description
1 polymer ?
#
loop_
_entity_poly.entity_id
_entity_poly.type
_entity_poly.pdbx_seq_one_letter_code
_entity_poly.pdbx_strand_id
1 'polypeptide(L)'
;MLVVRWYDCQLNTYRRHSNYQAPVTESLKKGIKVLDVGCGTGVWSFELATEFPNSIFIGTDITNVFLATAAKSPPNLKFLEADTLAGLPFEDNTFDYVFQRLQVGSFSMNAWPGVLRELLRVAKPGSYIELCEY
;
A
#
# COMPACT_ATOMS: atom_id res chain seq x y z
N MET A 1 -15.90 -6.37 7.20
CA MET A 1 -15.18 -6.07 8.45
C MET A 1 -13.92 -5.34 8.05
N LEU A 2 -13.85 -4.03 8.29
CA LEU A 2 -12.63 -3.25 8.09
C LEU A 2 -11.67 -3.62 9.22
N VAL A 3 -10.48 -4.11 8.87
CA VAL A 3 -9.45 -4.46 9.85
C VAL A 3 -8.31 -3.46 9.66
N VAL A 4 -8.45 -2.27 10.26
CA VAL A 4 -7.29 -1.36 10.45
C VAL A 4 -6.48 -1.94 11.59
N ARG A 5 -5.28 -2.42 11.31
CA ARG A 5 -4.34 -2.88 12.34
C ARG A 5 -3.09 -2.04 12.28
N TRP A 6 -2.76 -1.49 13.44
CA TRP A 6 -1.54 -0.75 13.72
C TRP A 6 -0.49 -1.75 14.20
N TYR A 7 0.65 -1.81 13.51
CA TYR A 7 1.76 -2.67 13.87
C TYR A 7 3.05 -1.85 13.94
N ASP A 8 3.84 -2.07 15.01
CA ASP A 8 5.24 -1.67 15.04
C ASP A 8 6.01 -2.51 14.00
N CYS A 9 6.41 -1.85 12.91
CA CYS A 9 7.05 -2.49 11.77
C CYS A 9 8.49 -2.97 12.07
N GLN A 10 9.15 -2.46 13.12
CA GLN A 10 10.56 -2.78 13.38
C GLN A 10 10.78 -4.06 14.18
N LEU A 11 9.85 -4.44 15.07
CA LEU A 11 10.04 -5.60 15.94
C LEU A 11 9.59 -6.93 15.33
N ASN A 12 8.76 -6.93 14.28
CA ASN A 12 8.12 -8.16 13.76
C ASN A 12 8.68 -8.71 12.45
N THR A 13 9.47 -7.95 11.68
CA THR A 13 10.21 -8.48 10.51
C THR A 13 11.15 -9.63 10.89
N TYR A 14 11.66 -9.64 12.14
CA TYR A 14 12.51 -10.72 12.66
C TYR A 14 11.75 -11.98 13.10
N ARG A 15 10.45 -11.90 13.42
CA ARG A 15 9.68 -13.04 13.97
C ARG A 15 8.77 -13.73 12.95
N ARG A 16 8.36 -13.02 11.90
CA ARG A 16 7.59 -13.55 10.77
C ARG A 16 8.21 -12.98 9.51
N HIS A 17 8.85 -13.80 8.69
CA HIS A 17 9.56 -13.42 7.46
C HIS A 17 8.62 -12.90 6.35
N SER A 18 7.63 -12.05 6.65
CA SER A 18 6.65 -11.55 5.69
C SER A 18 6.57 -10.02 5.75
N ASN A 19 6.53 -9.41 4.57
CA ASN A 19 6.49 -7.96 4.36
C ASN A 19 5.11 -7.33 4.64
N TYR A 20 4.12 -8.11 5.08
CA TYR A 20 2.76 -7.70 5.43
C TYR A 20 2.20 -8.60 6.55
N GLN A 21 1.18 -8.15 7.29
CA GLN A 21 0.56 -8.90 8.38
C GLN A 21 -0.90 -9.30 8.11
N ALA A 22 -1.58 -8.61 7.20
CA ALA A 22 -2.93 -8.96 6.79
C ALA A 22 -2.97 -10.39 6.23
N PRO A 23 -4.03 -11.18 6.53
CA PRO A 23 -4.15 -12.57 6.08
C PRO A 23 -4.58 -12.64 4.60
N VAL A 24 -3.82 -12.00 3.71
CA VAL A 24 -4.13 -11.82 2.28
C VAL A 24 -3.30 -12.71 1.37
N THR A 25 -2.40 -13.54 1.89
CA THR A 25 -1.48 -14.39 1.09
C THR A 25 -2.19 -15.23 0.04
N GLU A 26 -3.29 -15.90 0.40
CA GLU A 26 -4.04 -16.73 -0.56
C GLU A 26 -4.75 -15.88 -1.63
N SER A 27 -5.18 -14.68 -1.28
CA SER A 27 -5.76 -13.72 -2.24
C SER A 27 -4.68 -13.19 -3.18
N LEU A 28 -3.49 -12.85 -2.67
CA LEU A 28 -2.34 -12.41 -3.45
C LEU A 28 -1.89 -13.48 -4.46
N LYS A 29 -1.86 -14.76 -4.06
CA LYS A 29 -1.58 -15.89 -4.96
C LYS A 29 -2.63 -16.05 -6.06
N LYS A 30 -3.91 -15.86 -5.74
CA LYS A 30 -5.02 -15.94 -6.71
C LYS A 30 -5.05 -14.78 -7.69
N GLY A 31 -4.59 -13.61 -7.26
CA GLY A 31 -4.57 -12.38 -8.04
C GLY A 31 -5.60 -11.37 -7.53
N ILE A 32 -5.11 -10.25 -7.02
CA ILE A 32 -5.91 -9.12 -6.53
C ILE A 32 -5.29 -7.78 -6.93
N LYS A 33 -6.01 -6.67 -6.72
CA LYS A 33 -5.46 -5.31 -6.88
C LYS A 33 -4.97 -4.77 -5.54
N VAL A 34 -3.69 -4.38 -5.49
CA VAL A 34 -3.01 -3.87 -4.30
C VAL A 34 -2.57 -2.43 -4.52
N LEU A 35 -2.81 -1.57 -3.53
CA LEU A 35 -2.34 -0.19 -3.48
C LEU A 35 -1.30 -0.03 -2.36
N ASP A 36 -0.15 0.56 -2.69
CA ASP A 36 0.89 0.99 -1.74
C ASP A 36 0.91 2.53 -1.71
N VAL A 37 0.45 3.12 -0.60
CA VAL A 37 0.30 4.57 -0.43
C VAL A 37 1.49 5.16 0.28
N GLY A 38 2.08 6.21 -0.32
CA GLY A 38 3.36 6.74 0.13
C GLY A 38 4.48 5.73 -0.04
N CYS A 39 4.57 5.10 -1.22
CA CYS A 39 5.44 3.95 -1.47
C CYS A 39 6.94 4.29 -1.38
N GLY A 40 7.31 5.57 -1.37
CA GLY A 40 8.69 6.03 -1.41
C GLY A 40 9.41 5.43 -2.61
N THR A 41 10.58 4.84 -2.37
CA THR A 41 11.39 4.20 -3.43
C THR A 41 10.68 3.02 -4.12
N GLY A 42 9.56 2.54 -3.59
CA GLY A 42 8.76 1.47 -4.20
C GLY A 42 9.31 0.06 -4.00
N VAL A 43 10.32 -0.12 -3.14
CA VAL A 43 10.96 -1.43 -2.89
C VAL A 43 9.95 -2.48 -2.41
N TRP A 44 9.05 -2.11 -1.49
CA TRP A 44 8.02 -3.02 -0.98
C TRP A 44 7.10 -3.51 -2.10
N SER A 45 6.59 -2.57 -2.91
CA SER A 45 5.76 -2.86 -4.08
C SER A 45 6.49 -3.76 -5.08
N PHE A 46 7.78 -3.52 -5.32
CA PHE A 46 8.61 -4.33 -6.20
C PHE A 46 8.77 -5.78 -5.71
N GLU A 47 9.09 -5.95 -4.43
CA GLU A 47 9.26 -7.28 -3.83
C GLU A 47 7.96 -8.08 -3.89
N LEU A 48 6.83 -7.48 -3.51
CA LEU A 48 5.55 -8.20 -3.55
C LEU A 48 5.06 -8.46 -4.98
N ALA A 49 5.27 -7.53 -5.91
CA ALA A 49 4.93 -7.77 -7.31
C ALA A 49 5.74 -8.91 -7.92
N THR A 50 7.00 -9.07 -7.50
CA THR A 50 7.86 -10.18 -7.90
C THR A 50 7.40 -11.51 -7.28
N GLU A 51 6.99 -11.49 -6.01
CA GLU A 51 6.51 -12.69 -5.30
C GLU A 51 5.12 -13.16 -5.78
N PHE A 52 4.24 -12.22 -6.14
CA PHE A 52 2.85 -12.48 -6.50
C PHE A 52 2.51 -12.01 -7.93
N PRO A 53 2.99 -12.72 -8.97
CA PRO A 53 2.84 -12.30 -10.37
C PRO A 53 1.38 -12.25 -10.86
N ASN A 54 0.45 -12.93 -10.18
CA ASN A 54 -0.98 -12.90 -10.51
C ASN A 54 -1.70 -11.65 -9.99
N SER A 55 -1.10 -10.92 -9.05
CA SER A 55 -1.66 -9.70 -8.47
C SER A 55 -1.11 -8.46 -9.17
N ILE A 56 -1.92 -7.40 -9.21
CA ILE A 56 -1.54 -6.11 -9.77
C ILE A 56 -1.23 -5.15 -8.62
N PHE A 57 -0.07 -4.52 -8.67
CA PHE A 57 0.41 -3.59 -7.68
C PHE A 57 0.48 -2.18 -8.27
N ILE A 58 0.01 -1.21 -7.48
CA ILE A 58 0.11 0.21 -7.80
C ILE A 58 0.75 0.90 -6.60
N GLY A 59 1.92 1.50 -6.78
CA GLY A 59 2.55 2.37 -5.80
C GLY A 59 2.23 3.83 -6.07
N THR A 60 1.92 4.59 -5.04
CA THR A 60 1.69 6.04 -5.12
C THR A 60 2.59 6.79 -4.16
N ASP A 61 3.15 7.91 -4.59
CA ASP A 61 3.92 8.80 -3.73
C ASP A 61 3.73 10.25 -4.20
N ILE A 62 3.84 11.22 -3.31
CA ILE A 62 3.73 12.65 -3.66
C ILE A 62 4.90 13.13 -4.53
N THR A 63 5.99 12.36 -4.57
CA THR A 63 7.15 12.60 -5.41
C THR A 63 7.47 11.40 -6.29
N ASN A 64 8.25 11.61 -7.35
CA ASN A 64 8.71 10.56 -8.24
C ASN A 64 9.94 9.77 -7.74
N VAL A 65 10.13 9.63 -6.42
CA VAL A 65 11.30 8.95 -5.82
C VAL A 65 11.40 7.45 -6.20
N PHE A 66 10.31 6.85 -6.70
CA PHE A 66 10.26 5.47 -7.21
C PHE A 66 10.86 5.26 -8.62
N LEU A 67 11.29 6.30 -9.35
CA LEU A 67 11.68 6.20 -10.77
C LEU A 67 12.75 5.11 -11.06
N ALA A 68 13.73 4.97 -10.17
CA ALA A 68 14.78 3.95 -10.33
C ALA A 68 14.23 2.52 -10.25
N THR A 69 13.23 2.29 -9.39
CA THR A 69 12.53 1.02 -9.24
C THR A 69 11.55 0.79 -10.39
N ALA A 70 10.83 1.84 -10.79
CA ALA A 70 9.89 1.81 -11.91
C ALA A 70 10.55 1.31 -13.20
N ALA A 71 11.77 1.75 -13.49
CA ALA A 71 12.53 1.35 -14.68
C ALA A 71 12.84 -0.16 -14.77
N LYS A 72 12.75 -0.88 -13.65
CA LYS A 72 13.07 -2.32 -13.56
C LYS A 72 11.85 -3.16 -13.17
N SER A 73 10.69 -2.54 -13.03
CA SER A 73 9.52 -3.18 -12.43
C SER A 73 8.94 -4.30 -13.28
N PRO A 74 8.42 -5.37 -12.66
CA PRO A 74 7.69 -6.40 -13.39
C PRO A 74 6.41 -5.83 -14.01
N PRO A 75 5.83 -6.47 -15.04
CA PRO A 75 4.69 -5.93 -15.80
C PRO A 75 3.41 -5.75 -14.97
N ASN A 76 3.33 -6.40 -13.80
CA ASN A 76 2.22 -6.30 -12.87
C ASN A 76 2.39 -5.17 -11.83
N LEU A 77 3.44 -4.35 -11.92
CA LEU A 77 3.68 -3.22 -11.04
C LEU A 77 3.70 -1.90 -11.81
N LYS A 78 2.97 -0.91 -11.30
CA LYS A 78 2.98 0.47 -11.80
C LYS A 78 3.17 1.46 -10.65
N PHE A 79 3.71 2.62 -10.97
CA PHE A 79 3.84 3.73 -10.04
C PHE A 79 3.15 4.98 -10.58
N LEU A 80 2.60 5.79 -9.69
CA LEU A 80 1.94 7.05 -9.99
C LEU A 80 2.35 8.11 -8.98
N GLU A 81 2.66 9.31 -9.45
CA GLU A 81 2.79 10.46 -8.57
C GLU A 81 1.39 10.92 -8.16
N ALA A 82 1.09 10.93 -6.86
CA ALA A 82 -0.20 11.32 -6.33
C ALA A 82 -0.09 11.83 -4.88
N ASP A 83 -0.72 12.97 -4.61
CA ASP A 83 -0.88 13.49 -3.26
C ASP A 83 -2.13 12.87 -2.61
N THR A 84 -1.92 12.09 -1.55
CA THR A 84 -3.02 11.46 -0.79
C THR A 84 -3.96 12.49 -0.17
N LEU A 85 -3.47 13.68 0.21
CA LEU A 85 -4.29 14.74 0.79
C LEU A 85 -5.16 15.45 -0.25
N ALA A 86 -4.72 15.48 -1.51
CA ALA A 86 -5.48 16.01 -2.63
C ALA A 86 -6.50 15.01 -3.21
N GLY A 87 -6.42 13.75 -2.79
CA GLY A 87 -7.22 12.65 -3.31
C GLY A 87 -6.46 11.81 -4.34
N LEU A 88 -6.58 10.49 -4.23
CA LEU A 88 -5.95 9.54 -5.11
C LEU A 88 -6.76 9.39 -6.41
N PRO A 89 -6.08 9.25 -7.57
CA PRO A 89 -6.72 9.23 -8.88
C PRO A 89 -7.35 7.85 -9.21
N PHE A 90 -8.13 7.30 -8.29
CA PHE A 90 -8.80 6.02 -8.41
C PHE A 90 -10.28 6.14 -8.08
N GLU A 91 -11.08 5.28 -8.70
CA GLU A 91 -12.49 5.13 -8.38
C GLU A 91 -12.68 4.55 -6.97
N ASP A 92 -13.85 4.78 -6.39
CA ASP A 92 -14.24 4.16 -5.13
C ASP A 92 -14.22 2.64 -5.24
N ASN A 93 -13.88 1.95 -4.15
CA ASN A 93 -13.91 0.49 -4.07
C ASN A 93 -13.09 -0.22 -5.16
N THR A 94 -11.89 0.30 -5.45
CA THR A 94 -10.99 -0.25 -6.48
C THR A 94 -10.11 -1.39 -5.96
N PHE A 95 -9.57 -1.25 -4.74
CA PHE A 95 -8.49 -2.11 -4.24
C PHE A 95 -8.95 -3.17 -3.24
N ASP A 96 -8.41 -4.37 -3.40
CA ASP A 96 -8.65 -5.53 -2.54
C ASP A 96 -7.69 -5.56 -1.34
N TYR A 97 -6.61 -4.79 -1.41
CA TYR A 97 -5.67 -4.57 -0.31
C TYR A 97 -5.02 -3.19 -0.45
N VAL A 98 -5.06 -2.39 0.61
CA VAL A 98 -4.38 -1.09 0.70
C VAL A 98 -3.33 -1.19 1.81
N PHE A 99 -2.11 -0.80 1.48
CA PHE A 99 -0.97 -0.80 2.40
C PHE A 99 -0.40 0.61 2.49
N GLN A 100 0.01 0.99 3.70
CA GLN A 100 0.73 2.23 3.96
C GLN A 100 1.76 1.97 5.05
N ARG A 101 2.97 2.53 4.90
CA ARG A 101 4.03 2.37 5.89
C ARG A 101 4.85 3.65 6.07
N LEU A 102 5.15 3.97 7.34
CA LEU A 102 6.02 5.08 7.76
C LEU A 102 5.58 6.47 7.26
N GLN A 103 4.27 6.73 7.17
CA GLN A 103 3.71 8.02 6.77
C GLN A 103 3.31 8.93 7.94
N VAL A 104 3.46 8.51 9.20
CA VAL A 104 3.17 9.39 10.36
C VAL A 104 4.06 10.62 10.45
N GLY A 105 5.26 10.58 9.86
CA GLY A 105 6.10 11.76 9.66
C GLY A 105 5.70 12.62 8.46
N SER A 106 4.93 12.08 7.52
CA SER A 106 4.53 12.75 6.26
C SER A 106 3.25 13.57 6.41
N PHE A 107 2.37 13.21 7.34
CA PHE A 107 1.07 13.87 7.54
C PHE A 107 0.97 14.56 8.89
N SER A 108 0.41 15.77 8.90
CA SER A 108 0.04 16.43 10.17
C SER A 108 -1.06 15.64 10.90
N MET A 109 -1.11 15.73 12.24
CA MET A 109 -2.15 15.07 13.05
C MET A 109 -3.58 15.38 12.58
N ASN A 110 -3.83 16.60 12.13
CA ASN A 110 -5.15 17.04 11.67
C ASN A 110 -5.52 16.51 10.28
N ALA A 111 -4.54 16.04 9.49
CA ALA A 111 -4.76 15.53 8.15
C ALA A 111 -5.19 14.05 8.13
N TRP A 112 -4.81 13.28 9.15
CA TRP A 112 -5.08 11.85 9.24
C TRP A 112 -6.56 11.43 9.06
N PRO A 113 -7.56 12.14 9.60
CA PRO A 113 -8.96 11.82 9.29
C PRO A 113 -9.28 11.91 7.80
N GLY A 114 -8.66 12.82 7.05
CA GLY A 114 -8.77 12.92 5.61
C GLY A 114 -8.10 11.76 4.89
N VAL A 115 -6.85 11.44 5.28
CA VAL A 115 -6.09 10.29 4.76
C VAL A 115 -6.89 9.00 4.93
N LEU A 116 -7.38 8.72 6.14
CA LEU A 116 -8.14 7.50 6.41
C LEU A 116 -9.43 7.42 5.60
N ARG A 117 -10.14 8.54 5.42
CA ARG A 117 -11.32 8.57 4.53
C ARG A 117 -10.96 8.24 3.10
N GLU A 118 -9.82 8.74 2.62
CA GLU A 118 -9.36 8.49 1.27
C GLU A 118 -8.95 7.04 1.05
N LEU A 119 -8.19 6.46 1.98
CA LEU A 119 -7.84 5.03 1.95
C LEU A 119 -9.10 4.14 1.99
N LEU A 120 -10.08 4.51 2.80
CA LEU A 120 -11.36 3.81 2.88
C LEU A 120 -12.18 3.93 1.59
N ARG A 121 -12.16 5.09 0.95
CA ARG A 121 -12.87 5.33 -0.31
C ARG A 121 -12.38 4.40 -1.41
N VAL A 122 -11.06 4.30 -1.58
CA VAL A 122 -10.46 3.48 -2.66
C VAL A 122 -10.45 1.98 -2.34
N ALA A 123 -10.57 1.61 -1.07
CA ALA A 123 -10.64 0.22 -0.61
C ALA A 123 -12.04 -0.39 -0.86
N LYS A 124 -12.09 -1.61 -1.42
CA LYS A 124 -13.36 -2.36 -1.56
C LYS A 124 -13.99 -2.66 -0.20
N PRO A 125 -15.33 -2.77 -0.12
CA PRO A 125 -15.97 -3.17 1.13
C PRO A 125 -15.53 -4.58 1.52
N GLY A 126 -14.97 -4.72 2.73
CA GLY A 126 -14.48 -6.00 3.24
C GLY A 126 -13.03 -6.35 2.88
N SER A 127 -12.32 -5.45 2.19
CA SER A 127 -10.87 -5.57 1.98
C SER A 127 -10.06 -5.21 3.23
N TYR A 128 -8.74 -5.33 3.12
CA TYR A 128 -7.80 -4.95 4.18
C TYR A 128 -7.17 -3.58 3.89
N ILE A 129 -7.04 -2.77 4.94
CA ILE A 129 -6.20 -1.57 4.96
C ILE A 129 -5.19 -1.77 6.09
N GLU A 130 -3.92 -1.90 5.75
CA GLU A 130 -2.83 -2.13 6.70
C GLU A 130 -1.97 -0.87 6.82
N LEU A 131 -1.86 -0.35 8.05
CA LEU A 131 -1.08 0.84 8.38
C LEU A 131 0.08 0.42 9.29
N CYS A 132 1.29 0.43 8.75
CA CYS A 132 2.53 0.11 9.45
C CYS A 132 3.25 1.40 9.83
N GLU A 133 2.86 1.98 10.96
CA GLU A 133 3.38 3.25 11.48
C GLU A 133 4.17 3.05 12.78
N TYR A 134 4.86 4.09 13.26
CA TYR A 134 5.57 4.10 14.55
C TYR A 134 4.85 4.93 15.62
#